data_AF-A0A9R1NSJ9-F1
#
_entry.id   AF-A0A9R1NSJ9-F1
#
_cell.length_a   1.000
_cell.length_b   1.000
_cell.length_c   1.000
_cell.angle_alpha   90.00
_cell.angle_beta   90.00
_cell.angle_gamma   90.00
#
_symmetry.space_group_name_H-M   'P 1'
#
loop_
_entity.id
_entity.type
_entity.pdbx_description
1 polymer ?
#
loop_
_entity_poly.entity_id
_entity_poly.type
_entity_poly.pdbx_seq_one_letter_code
_entity_poly.pdbx_strand_id
1 'polypeptide(L)'
;MLASTTTLHHLLLPAPPHLAFALPHAAPPLHAWLPLSRVAPPRVAALTHGSSCRMRRRGTRAKVVAAGGDEASSSGPTKFSVKIPVGNRHILVETGHIGRQASASVMVTDGETIVYCSVCMADTPSDPSDFFPMSVHYQERLSAAGRTSGGFFKREGRAKDHEVLVCRLIDRPLRPTMPKGFYYETQILSWVFSYDGIHSPDCVAVTAAGIAMALSEVPNKQTIAGVRIGMINDQFVVNPTTEQMEDSELDLMMAGTDSAILMIEGFCDFLTEEKLLQAVETGQVAIREICKAIDVLVQTCGKKKMVEAINLPPAELYRHVEDISGDELVKALQIKEKIPRRKALSALEEKVIMILSEQGYVSKDELSGPIGNLADIVEEEDEDEVIEDGEVDEGDVHIKPVSRKPHRQLFSEVDVKLVFKEVSSKYLRRRIVEGEKRSDGRSACELRPINSQCGILPRAHGSALFTRGETQALAVVTLGDYQMAQRIDTLVDTEESKSFYLQIY
;
A
#
# COMPACT_ATOMS: atom_id res chain seq x y z
N MET A 1 -9.97 2.54 70.07
CA MET A 1 -11.27 2.95 70.64
C MET A 1 -11.42 4.46 70.46
N LEU A 2 -12.55 4.88 69.85
CA LEU A 2 -13.29 6.16 69.97
C LEU A 2 -12.47 7.41 70.40
N ALA A 3 -12.15 8.33 69.50
CA ALA A 3 -12.98 9.47 69.01
C ALA A 3 -13.02 10.67 69.99
N SER A 4 -12.48 11.84 69.57
CA SER A 4 -13.02 13.18 69.90
C SER A 4 -12.35 14.31 69.09
N THR A 5 -13.11 14.88 68.15
CA THR A 5 -13.49 16.30 67.96
C THR A 5 -12.56 17.50 68.30
N THR A 6 -12.43 18.40 67.29
CA THR A 6 -12.31 19.90 67.32
C THR A 6 -10.96 20.50 67.81
N THR A 7 -10.32 21.53 67.22
CA THR A 7 -10.79 22.76 66.56
C THR A 7 -9.63 23.45 65.78
N LEU A 8 -9.99 24.23 64.76
CA LEU A 8 -9.13 25.15 63.98
C LEU A 8 -8.38 26.20 64.82
N HIS A 9 -7.15 26.55 64.39
CA HIS A 9 -6.67 27.92 64.35
C HIS A 9 -5.63 28.12 63.23
N HIS A 10 -5.83 29.18 62.45
CA HIS A 10 -4.98 29.70 61.38
C HIS A 10 -3.56 30.04 61.84
N LEU A 11 -2.55 29.71 61.03
CA LEU A 11 -1.28 30.43 60.94
C LEU A 11 -0.76 30.36 59.50
N LEU A 12 -0.78 31.53 58.84
CA LEU A 12 -0.16 31.80 57.54
C LEU A 12 1.37 31.72 57.65
N LEU A 13 2.02 31.00 56.74
CA LEU A 13 3.41 31.24 56.32
C LEU A 13 3.54 30.93 54.80
N PRO A 14 4.49 31.58 54.10
CA PRO A 14 4.25 32.10 52.74
C PRO A 14 4.85 31.24 51.62
N ALA A 15 4.33 31.45 50.42
CA ALA A 15 4.75 30.82 49.16
C ALA A 15 6.21 31.19 48.77
N PRO A 16 6.95 30.26 48.13
CA PRO A 16 8.31 30.52 47.66
C PRO A 16 8.30 31.43 46.41
N PRO A 17 9.36 32.23 46.19
CA PRO A 17 9.35 33.29 45.20
C PRO A 17 9.55 32.76 43.78
N HIS A 18 8.86 33.42 42.86
CA HIS A 18 9.05 33.33 41.41
C HIS A 18 10.50 33.65 41.03
N LEU A 19 11.19 32.69 40.42
CA LEU A 19 12.42 32.93 39.68
C LEU A 19 12.06 33.54 38.32
N ALA A 20 12.04 34.87 38.28
CA ALA A 20 12.03 35.66 37.07
C ALA A 20 13.45 35.67 36.48
N PHE A 21 13.66 34.97 35.36
CA PHE A 21 14.83 35.18 34.52
C PHE A 21 14.57 36.35 33.57
N ALA A 22 15.44 37.35 33.67
CA ALA A 22 15.41 38.59 32.93
C ALA A 22 15.65 38.40 31.43
N LEU A 23 14.85 39.09 30.61
CA LEU A 23 15.16 39.41 29.22
C LEU A 23 16.29 40.44 29.16
N PRO A 24 17.33 40.26 28.33
CA PRO A 24 18.17 41.37 27.90
C PRO A 24 17.68 41.89 26.55
N HIS A 25 16.99 43.03 26.57
CA HIS A 25 16.97 43.96 25.44
C HIS A 25 18.19 44.88 25.56
N ALA A 26 19.17 44.73 24.68
CA ALA A 26 20.14 45.76 24.35
C ALA A 26 20.65 45.53 22.92
N ALA A 27 20.22 46.39 22.01
CA ALA A 27 20.70 46.47 20.64
C ALA A 27 22.15 47.00 20.60
N PRO A 28 23.04 46.49 19.73
CA PRO A 28 24.30 47.14 19.41
C PRO A 28 24.13 48.13 18.24
N PRO A 29 25.01 49.14 18.14
CA PRO A 29 24.83 50.29 17.25
C PRO A 29 25.23 49.99 15.80
N LEU A 30 24.51 50.64 14.89
CA LEU A 30 24.82 50.76 13.47
C LEU A 30 26.17 51.46 13.26
N HIS A 31 27.13 50.74 12.68
CA HIS A 31 28.32 51.35 12.07
C HIS A 31 28.37 51.06 10.56
N ALA A 32 28.18 52.16 9.83
CA ALA A 32 28.62 52.52 8.49
C ALA A 32 29.35 51.45 7.66
N TRP A 33 28.69 51.06 6.57
CA TRP A 33 29.27 50.40 5.42
C TRP A 33 30.18 51.35 4.63
N LEU A 34 31.39 50.88 4.30
CA LEU A 34 32.25 51.46 3.27
C LEU A 34 31.85 50.90 1.88
N PRO A 35 32.05 51.66 0.79
CA PRO A 35 31.47 51.35 -0.51
C PRO A 35 32.36 50.39 -1.31
N LEU A 36 31.77 49.31 -1.82
CA LEU A 36 32.37 48.51 -2.89
C LEU A 36 31.96 49.09 -4.25
N SER A 37 32.97 49.29 -5.07
CA SER A 37 32.98 49.92 -6.37
C SER A 37 32.07 49.21 -7.39
N ARG A 38 31.28 50.02 -8.09
CA ARG A 38 30.51 49.62 -9.26
C ARG A 38 31.44 49.30 -10.42
N VAL A 39 31.46 48.04 -10.85
CA VAL A 39 31.94 47.66 -12.19
C VAL A 39 30.72 47.60 -13.11
N ALA A 40 30.73 48.43 -14.15
CA ALA A 40 29.67 48.52 -15.15
C ALA A 40 29.74 47.35 -16.15
N PRO A 41 28.60 46.81 -16.62
CA PRO A 41 28.58 45.97 -17.82
C PRO A 41 28.52 46.85 -19.08
N PRO A 42 29.12 46.43 -20.21
CA PRO A 42 29.17 47.23 -21.42
C PRO A 42 27.81 47.23 -22.14
N ARG A 43 27.46 48.41 -22.66
CA ARG A 43 26.35 48.65 -23.58
C ARG A 43 26.64 47.97 -24.93
N VAL A 44 25.71 47.16 -25.43
CA VAL A 44 25.61 46.82 -26.85
C VAL A 44 24.17 47.06 -27.31
N ALA A 45 24.08 47.64 -28.51
CA ALA A 45 22.98 48.40 -29.06
C ALA A 45 21.69 47.60 -29.32
N ALA A 46 20.57 48.31 -29.17
CA ALA A 46 19.26 47.90 -29.63
C ALA A 46 19.21 47.87 -31.17
N LEU A 47 18.82 46.72 -31.73
CA LEU A 47 18.28 46.60 -33.07
C LEU A 47 16.89 45.98 -32.94
N THR A 48 15.89 46.83 -33.10
CA THR A 48 14.47 46.48 -33.21
C THR A 48 14.23 45.81 -34.56
N HIS A 49 13.82 44.54 -34.59
CA HIS A 49 13.02 43.97 -35.67
C HIS A 49 11.98 43.04 -35.04
N GLY A 50 10.71 43.42 -35.19
CA GLY A 50 9.57 42.64 -34.74
C GLY A 50 9.32 41.46 -35.66
N SER A 51 9.14 40.28 -35.08
CA SER A 51 8.43 39.17 -35.72
C SER A 51 7.70 38.39 -34.63
N SER A 52 6.38 38.57 -34.62
CA SER A 52 5.43 37.78 -33.83
C SER A 52 5.56 36.30 -34.22
N CYS A 53 6.08 35.47 -33.31
CA CYS A 53 6.05 34.03 -33.43
C CYS A 53 5.14 33.45 -32.34
N ARG A 54 3.94 33.06 -32.77
CA ARG A 54 2.90 32.42 -31.96
C ARG A 54 3.41 31.04 -31.54
N MET A 55 3.88 30.89 -30.31
CA MET A 55 4.26 29.60 -29.73
C MET A 55 3.02 28.69 -29.61
N ARG A 56 2.86 27.76 -30.56
CA ARG A 56 1.98 26.60 -30.42
C ARG A 56 2.61 25.66 -29.39
N ARG A 57 1.95 25.48 -28.23
CA ARG A 57 2.19 24.34 -27.33
C ARG A 57 1.94 23.05 -28.10
N ARG A 58 3.00 22.34 -28.51
CA ARG A 58 2.91 20.95 -28.98
C ARG A 58 2.92 20.06 -27.75
N GLY A 59 1.77 19.48 -27.42
CA GLY A 59 1.72 18.34 -26.50
C GLY A 59 2.37 17.14 -27.17
N THR A 60 3.45 16.64 -26.58
CA THR A 60 4.12 15.41 -26.99
C THR A 60 3.23 14.23 -26.59
N ARG A 61 2.55 13.63 -27.57
CA ARG A 61 1.70 12.45 -27.36
C ARG A 61 2.60 11.20 -27.36
N ALA A 62 2.54 10.39 -26.32
CA ALA A 62 3.25 9.10 -26.28
C ALA A 62 2.81 8.25 -27.48
N LYS A 63 3.76 7.84 -28.33
CA LYS A 63 3.50 6.99 -29.49
C LYS A 63 3.98 5.58 -29.16
N VAL A 64 3.06 4.63 -29.09
CA VAL A 64 3.40 3.20 -28.98
C VAL A 64 3.98 2.78 -30.31
N VAL A 65 5.21 2.28 -30.31
CA VAL A 65 5.84 1.75 -31.51
C VAL A 65 5.80 0.23 -31.40
N ALA A 66 4.85 -0.38 -32.13
CA ALA A 66 4.99 -1.78 -32.49
C ALA A 66 6.15 -1.86 -33.47
N ALA A 67 7.25 -2.52 -33.09
CA ALA A 67 8.35 -2.77 -34.00
C ALA A 67 7.92 -3.84 -35.00
N GLY A 68 7.27 -3.42 -36.09
CA GLY A 68 6.84 -4.27 -37.19
C GLY A 68 6.44 -3.40 -38.39
N GLY A 69 7.39 -3.12 -39.27
CA GLY A 69 7.15 -2.53 -40.59
C GLY A 69 7.24 -3.61 -41.66
N ASP A 70 6.18 -3.68 -42.47
CA ASP A 70 5.98 -4.31 -43.79
C ASP A 70 6.19 -5.83 -43.97
N GLU A 71 5.08 -6.45 -44.38
CA GLU A 71 4.88 -7.72 -45.11
C GLU A 71 5.91 -8.85 -44.95
N ALA A 72 5.58 -9.81 -44.08
CA ALA A 72 5.56 -11.25 -44.36
C ALA A 72 5.24 -12.01 -43.07
N SER A 73 4.54 -13.13 -43.18
CA SER A 73 4.25 -14.05 -42.08
C SER A 73 5.52 -14.43 -41.29
N SER A 74 5.76 -13.77 -40.16
CA SER A 74 6.77 -14.20 -39.19
C SER A 74 6.09 -14.50 -37.87
N SER A 75 6.03 -15.79 -37.53
CA SER A 75 5.56 -16.34 -36.24
C SER A 75 6.55 -16.03 -35.10
N GLY A 76 7.02 -14.79 -35.03
CA GLY A 76 7.93 -14.29 -34.00
C GLY A 76 7.16 -13.57 -32.89
N PRO A 77 7.69 -13.53 -31.66
CA PRO A 77 7.06 -12.80 -30.57
C PRO A 77 7.03 -11.29 -30.87
N THR A 78 5.84 -10.69 -30.84
CA THR A 78 5.64 -9.25 -31.02
C THR A 78 6.18 -8.47 -29.82
N LYS A 79 7.16 -7.60 -30.05
CA LYS A 79 7.73 -6.71 -29.04
C LYS A 79 6.97 -5.37 -29.03
N PHE A 80 6.54 -4.95 -27.85
CA PHE A 80 5.95 -3.63 -27.64
C PHE A 80 6.93 -2.75 -26.86
N SER A 81 7.10 -1.51 -27.29
CA SER A 81 7.98 -0.54 -26.64
C SER A 81 7.31 0.83 -26.58
N VAL A 82 7.36 1.45 -25.40
CA VAL A 82 6.77 2.77 -25.12
C VAL A 82 7.74 3.61 -24.31
N LYS A 83 7.90 4.87 -24.70
CA LYS A 83 8.61 5.88 -23.91
C LYS A 83 7.62 6.69 -23.10
N ILE A 84 7.75 6.66 -21.78
CA ILE A 84 6.89 7.38 -20.85
C ILE A 84 7.65 8.58 -20.30
N PRO A 85 7.10 9.81 -20.38
CA PRO A 85 7.72 10.98 -19.76
C PRO A 85 7.67 10.90 -18.23
N VAL A 86 8.80 11.21 -17.59
CA VAL A 86 8.93 11.32 -16.13
C VAL A 86 9.78 12.56 -15.84
N GLY A 87 9.14 13.63 -15.37
CA GLY A 87 9.81 14.90 -15.15
C GLY A 87 10.45 15.44 -16.43
N ASN A 88 11.78 15.60 -16.42
CA ASN A 88 12.56 16.08 -17.56
C ASN A 88 13.13 14.97 -18.46
N ARG A 89 12.85 13.69 -18.15
CA ARG A 89 13.40 12.53 -18.84
C ARG A 89 12.32 11.55 -19.27
N HIS A 90 12.73 10.41 -19.82
CA HIS A 90 11.82 9.36 -20.25
C HIS A 90 12.28 8.00 -19.74
N ILE A 91 11.34 7.21 -19.23
CA ILE A 91 11.55 5.78 -18.97
C ILE A 91 11.11 4.99 -20.20
N LEU A 92 11.87 3.96 -20.56
CA LEU A 92 11.53 3.02 -21.62
C LEU A 92 10.86 1.80 -21.02
N VAL A 93 9.69 1.45 -21.53
CA VAL A 93 8.91 0.28 -21.10
C VAL A 93 8.82 -0.70 -22.26
N GLU A 94 9.25 -1.94 -22.02
CA GLU A 94 9.24 -3.02 -23.01
C GLU A 94 8.50 -4.26 -22.48
N THR A 95 7.67 -4.87 -23.33
CA THR A 95 6.93 -6.10 -23.01
C THR A 95 6.76 -7.00 -24.23
N GLY A 96 6.39 -8.26 -24.02
CA GLY A 96 6.13 -9.27 -25.06
C GLY A 96 7.33 -10.15 -25.46
N HIS A 97 8.55 -9.74 -25.14
CA HIS A 97 9.77 -10.48 -25.50
C HIS A 97 10.29 -11.41 -24.38
N ILE A 98 10.45 -10.87 -23.16
CA ILE A 98 11.01 -11.59 -22.00
C ILE A 98 9.87 -12.00 -21.05
N GLY A 99 9.93 -13.18 -20.44
CA GLY A 99 8.97 -13.57 -19.39
C GLY A 99 7.59 -13.98 -19.89
N ARG A 100 7.47 -14.45 -21.14
CA ARG A 100 6.19 -14.70 -21.84
C ARG A 100 5.23 -15.70 -21.15
N GLN A 101 5.74 -16.58 -20.30
CA GLN A 101 4.93 -17.54 -19.55
C GLN A 101 4.27 -16.94 -18.31
N ALA A 102 4.74 -15.79 -17.83
CA ALA A 102 4.10 -15.09 -16.73
C ALA A 102 2.73 -14.54 -17.14
N SER A 103 1.84 -14.31 -16.17
CA SER A 103 0.59 -13.58 -16.41
C SER A 103 0.89 -12.21 -17.02
N ALA A 104 1.95 -11.53 -16.60
CA ALA A 104 2.55 -10.43 -17.33
C ALA A 104 4.03 -10.25 -16.98
N SER A 105 4.77 -9.62 -17.89
CA SER A 105 6.17 -9.24 -17.67
C SER A 105 6.49 -7.92 -18.35
N VAL A 106 7.37 -7.15 -17.73
CA VAL A 106 7.81 -5.85 -18.23
C VAL A 106 9.27 -5.64 -17.89
N MET A 107 9.98 -4.97 -18.79
CA MET A 107 11.30 -4.42 -18.55
C MET A 107 11.20 -2.90 -18.60
N VAL A 108 11.57 -2.24 -17.52
CA VAL A 108 11.57 -0.78 -17.42
C VAL A 108 13.01 -0.31 -17.31
N THR A 109 13.39 0.63 -18.17
CA THR A 109 14.73 1.22 -18.23
C THR A 109 14.64 2.71 -17.97
N ASP A 110 15.40 3.18 -16.98
CA ASP A 110 15.65 4.61 -16.71
C ASP A 110 17.16 4.86 -16.77
N GLY A 111 17.60 5.65 -17.76
CA GLY A 111 19.03 5.75 -18.09
C GLY A 111 19.61 4.39 -18.49
N GLU A 112 20.54 3.89 -17.68
CA GLU A 112 21.13 2.55 -17.81
C GLU A 112 20.64 1.58 -16.72
N THR A 113 19.83 2.07 -15.76
CA THR A 113 19.20 1.22 -14.75
C THR A 113 18.01 0.47 -15.34
N ILE A 114 18.05 -0.87 -15.25
CA ILE A 114 17.04 -1.77 -15.83
C ILE A 114 16.41 -2.60 -14.71
N VAL A 115 15.09 -2.48 -14.57
CA VAL A 115 14.28 -3.31 -13.67
C VAL A 115 13.38 -4.22 -14.48
N TYR A 116 13.47 -5.52 -14.23
CA TYR A 116 12.57 -6.52 -14.75
C TYR A 116 11.51 -6.86 -13.71
N CYS A 117 10.24 -6.78 -14.08
CA CYS A 117 9.14 -7.17 -13.22
C CYS A 117 8.21 -8.17 -13.92
N SER A 118 7.81 -9.22 -13.19
CA SER A 118 6.82 -10.19 -13.64
C SER A 118 5.74 -10.41 -12.59
N VAL A 119 4.52 -10.59 -13.06
CA VAL A 119 3.36 -10.98 -12.26
C VAL A 119 2.93 -12.37 -12.69
N CYS A 120 2.83 -13.27 -11.72
CA CYS A 120 2.33 -14.63 -11.90
C CYS A 120 1.13 -14.84 -10.99
N MET A 121 0.04 -15.32 -11.55
CA MET A 121 -1.17 -15.70 -10.83
C MET A 121 -1.28 -17.22 -10.85
N ALA A 122 -1.77 -17.82 -9.77
CA ALA A 122 -2.08 -19.25 -9.74
C ALA A 122 -3.24 -19.59 -10.69
N ASP A 123 -3.30 -20.86 -11.15
CA ASP A 123 -4.41 -21.33 -12.00
C ASP A 123 -5.67 -21.66 -11.20
N THR A 124 -5.51 -22.02 -9.92
CA THR A 124 -6.57 -22.36 -8.98
C THR A 124 -6.66 -21.32 -7.86
N PRO A 125 -7.87 -20.93 -7.42
CA PRO A 125 -8.01 -20.05 -6.27
C PRO A 125 -7.55 -20.75 -4.99
N SER A 126 -6.99 -19.99 -4.05
CA SER A 126 -6.76 -20.47 -2.70
C SER A 126 -8.07 -20.56 -1.93
N ASP A 127 -8.02 -21.19 -0.76
CA ASP A 127 -9.15 -21.17 0.17
C ASP A 127 -9.59 -19.72 0.46
N PRO A 128 -10.92 -19.47 0.52
CA PRO A 128 -11.43 -18.15 0.86
C PRO A 128 -10.79 -17.65 2.15
N SER A 129 -10.27 -16.43 2.11
CA SER A 129 -9.65 -15.78 3.26
C SER A 129 -10.15 -14.36 3.44
N ASP A 130 -9.76 -13.75 4.56
CA ASP A 130 -10.07 -12.34 4.85
C ASP A 130 -9.19 -11.36 4.06
N PHE A 131 -8.17 -11.86 3.34
CA PHE A 131 -7.18 -11.05 2.64
C PHE A 131 -6.89 -11.59 1.24
N PHE A 132 -6.45 -10.68 0.35
CA PHE A 132 -5.95 -11.03 -0.98
C PHE A 132 -4.53 -11.61 -0.87
N PRO A 133 -4.29 -12.87 -1.27
CA PRO A 133 -2.99 -13.53 -1.20
C PRO A 133 -2.02 -12.96 -2.25
N MET A 134 -1.44 -11.81 -1.94
CA MET A 134 -0.42 -11.14 -2.76
C MET A 134 0.92 -11.17 -2.05
N SER A 135 1.94 -11.68 -2.75
CA SER A 135 3.34 -11.66 -2.33
C SER A 135 4.16 -10.80 -3.29
N VAL A 136 5.07 -10.00 -2.73
CA VAL A 136 5.98 -9.14 -3.49
C VAL A 136 7.40 -9.49 -3.10
N HIS A 137 8.23 -9.77 -4.11
CA HIS A 137 9.65 -10.03 -3.94
C HIS A 137 10.44 -9.10 -4.85
N TYR A 138 11.18 -8.20 -4.21
CA TYR A 138 12.16 -7.34 -4.84
C TYR A 138 13.56 -7.87 -4.50
N GLN A 139 14.44 -7.97 -5.51
CA GLN A 139 15.82 -8.42 -5.32
C GLN A 139 16.80 -7.62 -6.19
N GLU A 140 17.91 -7.26 -5.57
CA GLU A 140 19.03 -6.56 -6.16
C GLU A 140 20.15 -7.56 -6.41
N ARG A 141 20.45 -7.82 -7.69
CA ARG A 141 21.55 -8.71 -8.05
C ARG A 141 22.82 -7.91 -8.09
N LEU A 142 23.88 -8.37 -7.44
CA LEU A 142 25.16 -7.66 -7.45
C LEU A 142 25.79 -7.67 -8.86
N SER A 143 25.43 -8.65 -9.69
CA SER A 143 25.79 -8.67 -11.10
C SER A 143 25.22 -7.49 -11.89
N ALA A 144 24.16 -6.83 -11.40
CA ALA A 144 23.61 -5.62 -12.02
C ALA A 144 24.59 -4.45 -12.00
N ALA A 145 25.48 -4.42 -11.00
CA ALA A 145 26.59 -3.48 -10.87
C ALA A 145 27.94 -4.09 -11.30
N GLY A 146 27.94 -5.29 -11.90
CA GLY A 146 29.16 -6.00 -12.29
C GLY A 146 29.97 -6.55 -11.10
N ARG A 147 29.36 -6.71 -9.92
CA ARG A 147 30.03 -7.15 -8.68
C ARG A 147 29.64 -8.58 -8.31
N THR A 148 30.52 -9.25 -7.56
CA THR A 148 30.24 -10.58 -6.98
C THR A 148 29.94 -10.42 -5.50
N SER A 149 29.02 -11.24 -4.97
CA SER A 149 28.69 -11.27 -3.54
C SER A 149 29.91 -11.37 -2.64
N GLY A 150 29.98 -10.50 -1.63
CA GLY A 150 31.00 -10.53 -0.60
C GLY A 150 30.88 -11.74 0.33
N GLY A 151 29.69 -12.35 0.43
CA GLY A 151 29.40 -13.46 1.34
C GLY A 151 30.18 -14.75 1.08
N PHE A 152 30.20 -15.65 2.06
CA PHE A 152 30.92 -16.92 1.99
C PHE A 152 30.53 -17.78 0.77
N PHE A 153 29.22 -17.90 0.51
CA PHE A 153 28.68 -18.71 -0.59
C PHE A 153 28.75 -18.03 -1.96
N LYS A 154 29.27 -16.79 -2.06
CA LYS A 154 29.38 -16.01 -3.30
C LYS A 154 28.08 -15.95 -4.13
N ARG A 155 26.94 -15.93 -3.43
CA ARG A 155 25.59 -15.85 -4.00
C ARG A 155 24.75 -14.90 -3.17
N GLU A 156 23.76 -14.27 -3.79
CA GLU A 156 22.72 -13.50 -3.10
C GLU A 156 21.92 -14.45 -2.19
N GLY A 157 21.79 -14.05 -0.93
CA GLY A 157 21.18 -14.85 0.12
C GLY A 157 19.73 -14.46 0.38
N ARG A 158 19.39 -14.34 1.66
CA ARG A 158 18.10 -13.79 2.09
C ARG A 158 18.00 -12.30 1.72
N ALA A 159 16.76 -11.84 1.53
CA ALA A 159 16.49 -10.44 1.26
C ALA A 159 17.06 -9.55 2.39
N LYS A 160 17.79 -8.51 2.00
CA LYS A 160 18.33 -7.47 2.87
C LYS A 160 17.20 -6.54 3.33
N ASP A 161 17.41 -5.81 4.43
CA ASP A 161 16.39 -4.90 4.98
C ASP A 161 15.92 -3.87 3.95
N HIS A 162 16.84 -3.32 3.14
CA HIS A 162 16.52 -2.44 2.02
C HIS A 162 15.55 -3.07 1.02
N GLU A 163 15.84 -4.30 0.58
CA GLU A 163 15.01 -5.00 -0.40
C GLU A 163 13.61 -5.29 0.15
N VAL A 164 13.50 -5.63 1.45
CA VAL A 164 12.22 -5.81 2.13
C VAL A 164 11.44 -4.49 2.23
N LEU A 165 12.11 -3.36 2.45
CA LEU A 165 11.47 -2.04 2.41
C LEU A 165 10.91 -1.74 1.02
N VAL A 166 11.67 -2.02 -0.05
CA VAL A 166 11.18 -1.84 -1.43
C VAL A 166 10.02 -2.79 -1.75
N CYS A 167 10.04 -4.04 -1.26
CA CYS A 167 8.87 -4.93 -1.35
C CYS A 167 7.62 -4.28 -0.75
N ARG A 168 7.75 -3.63 0.42
CA ARG A 168 6.64 -2.92 1.07
C ARG A 168 6.22 -1.66 0.32
N LEU A 169 7.17 -0.94 -0.29
CA LEU A 169 6.87 0.22 -1.14
C LEU A 169 6.05 -0.16 -2.38
N ILE A 170 6.27 -1.36 -2.93
CA ILE A 170 5.49 -1.91 -4.06
C ILE A 170 4.13 -2.43 -3.58
N ASP A 171 4.10 -3.18 -2.47
CA ASP A 171 2.89 -3.84 -1.95
C ASP A 171 1.80 -2.84 -1.52
N ARG A 172 2.20 -1.81 -0.76
CA ARG A 172 1.30 -0.82 -0.15
C ARG A 172 0.37 -0.11 -1.14
N PRO A 173 0.84 0.40 -2.30
CA PRO A 173 -0.04 1.03 -3.27
C PRO A 173 -0.87 0.01 -4.07
N LEU A 174 -0.35 -1.19 -4.35
CA LEU A 174 -1.07 -2.20 -5.13
C LEU A 174 -2.25 -2.80 -4.35
N ARG A 175 -2.05 -3.12 -3.07
CA ARG A 175 -3.00 -3.88 -2.25
C ARG A 175 -4.40 -3.23 -2.15
N PRO A 176 -4.56 -1.90 -1.98
CA PRO A 176 -5.88 -1.26 -1.97
C PRO A 176 -6.62 -1.27 -3.31
N THR A 177 -5.92 -1.44 -4.43
CA THR A 177 -6.54 -1.43 -5.78
C THR A 177 -7.17 -2.77 -6.15
N MET A 178 -6.89 -3.81 -5.38
CA MET A 178 -7.38 -5.15 -5.61
C MET A 178 -8.85 -5.29 -5.17
N PRO A 179 -9.71 -5.91 -5.97
CA PRO A 179 -11.08 -6.19 -5.58
C PRO A 179 -11.10 -7.19 -4.43
N LYS A 180 -12.09 -7.04 -3.55
CA LYS A 180 -12.39 -8.04 -2.53
C LYS A 180 -13.01 -9.26 -3.20
N GLY A 181 -12.85 -10.44 -2.61
CA GLY A 181 -13.41 -11.68 -3.16
C GLY A 181 -12.58 -12.32 -4.27
N PHE A 182 -11.37 -11.80 -4.52
CA PHE A 182 -10.43 -12.40 -5.46
C PHE A 182 -9.36 -13.19 -4.67
N TYR A 183 -9.33 -14.51 -4.85
CA TYR A 183 -8.53 -15.43 -4.03
C TYR A 183 -7.42 -16.16 -4.79
N TYR A 184 -7.05 -15.67 -5.97
CA TYR A 184 -5.94 -16.25 -6.71
C TYR A 184 -4.62 -15.73 -6.16
N GLU A 185 -3.77 -16.65 -5.70
CA GLU A 185 -2.43 -16.28 -5.24
C GLU A 185 -1.69 -15.56 -6.36
N THR A 186 -1.23 -14.35 -6.06
CA THR A 186 -0.57 -13.49 -7.03
C THR A 186 0.81 -13.12 -6.52
N GLN A 187 1.83 -13.54 -7.25
CA GLN A 187 3.22 -13.25 -6.96
C GLN A 187 3.74 -12.16 -7.89
N ILE A 188 4.39 -11.15 -7.31
CA ILE A 188 5.10 -10.10 -8.03
C ILE A 188 6.59 -10.28 -7.77
N LEU A 189 7.35 -10.53 -8.84
CA LEU A 189 8.81 -10.59 -8.79
C LEU A 189 9.38 -9.36 -9.48
N SER A 190 10.27 -8.64 -8.81
CA SER A 190 10.97 -7.47 -9.34
C SER A 190 12.47 -7.63 -9.13
N TRP A 191 13.23 -7.64 -10.21
CA TRP A 191 14.68 -7.80 -10.21
C TRP A 191 15.37 -6.61 -10.84
N VAL A 192 16.42 -6.11 -10.19
CA VAL A 192 17.34 -5.14 -10.79
C VAL A 192 18.33 -5.92 -11.65
N PHE A 193 18.30 -5.69 -12.97
CA PHE A 193 19.19 -6.34 -13.94
C PHE A 193 20.43 -5.53 -14.27
N SER A 194 20.31 -4.21 -14.27
CA SER A 194 21.42 -3.30 -14.47
C SER A 194 21.21 -2.09 -13.58
N TYR A 195 22.27 -1.57 -13.00
CA TYR A 195 22.24 -0.39 -12.16
C TYR A 195 23.41 0.51 -12.52
N ASP A 196 23.11 1.78 -12.78
CA ASP A 196 24.06 2.75 -13.30
C ASP A 196 24.67 3.67 -12.23
N GLY A 197 24.27 3.52 -10.96
CA GLY A 197 24.73 4.36 -9.84
C GLY A 197 24.04 5.73 -9.75
N ILE A 198 23.33 6.15 -10.79
CA ILE A 198 22.76 7.50 -10.90
C ILE A 198 21.24 7.48 -10.67
N HIS A 199 20.55 6.46 -11.18
CA HIS A 199 19.10 6.33 -11.16
C HIS A 199 18.66 5.27 -10.14
N SER A 200 18.06 5.69 -9.03
CA SER A 200 17.58 4.77 -8.00
C SER A 200 16.51 3.80 -8.54
N PRO A 201 16.66 2.48 -8.32
CA PRO A 201 15.75 1.47 -8.86
C PRO A 201 14.38 1.43 -8.15
N ASP A 202 14.25 1.95 -6.93
CA ASP A 202 13.06 1.78 -6.07
C ASP A 202 11.79 2.31 -6.74
N CYS A 203 11.87 3.52 -7.32
CA CYS A 203 10.74 4.18 -7.97
C CYS A 203 10.34 3.46 -9.26
N VAL A 204 11.37 3.02 -9.99
CA VAL A 204 11.23 2.27 -11.23
C VAL A 204 10.57 0.93 -10.95
N ALA A 205 10.94 0.27 -9.85
CA ALA A 205 10.36 -1.01 -9.42
C ALA A 205 8.87 -0.88 -9.06
N VAL A 206 8.46 0.18 -8.35
CA VAL A 206 7.04 0.45 -8.07
C VAL A 206 6.26 0.65 -9.37
N THR A 207 6.79 1.44 -10.29
CA THR A 207 6.15 1.68 -11.59
C THR A 207 6.12 0.42 -12.45
N ALA A 208 7.20 -0.37 -12.46
CA ALA A 208 7.26 -1.64 -13.19
C ALA A 208 6.22 -2.65 -12.67
N ALA A 209 6.08 -2.78 -11.36
CA ALA A 209 5.06 -3.64 -10.75
C ALA A 209 3.64 -3.17 -11.09
N GLY A 210 3.40 -1.85 -11.07
CA GLY A 210 2.15 -1.24 -11.50
C GLY A 210 1.80 -1.55 -12.97
N ILE A 211 2.78 -1.45 -13.87
CA ILE A 211 2.62 -1.78 -15.30
C ILE A 211 2.36 -3.27 -15.50
N ALA A 212 3.17 -4.14 -14.88
CA ALA A 212 3.02 -5.59 -15.00
C ALA A 212 1.64 -6.03 -14.50
N MET A 213 1.16 -5.48 -13.38
CA MET A 213 -0.18 -5.75 -12.88
C MET A 213 -1.28 -5.25 -13.83
N ALA A 214 -1.10 -4.07 -14.42
CA ALA A 214 -2.05 -3.53 -15.37
C ALA A 214 -2.11 -4.35 -16.69
N LEU A 215 -1.00 -4.98 -17.10
CA LEU A 215 -0.96 -5.85 -18.28
C LEU A 215 -1.49 -7.28 -18.03
N SER A 216 -1.51 -7.74 -16.78
CA SER A 216 -1.90 -9.11 -16.42
C SER A 216 -3.43 -9.32 -16.48
N GLU A 217 -3.86 -10.55 -16.29
CA GLU A 217 -5.29 -10.90 -16.19
C GLU A 217 -5.92 -10.60 -14.81
N VAL A 218 -5.09 -10.28 -13.81
CA VAL A 218 -5.54 -9.95 -12.44
C VAL A 218 -6.46 -8.72 -12.50
N PRO A 219 -7.64 -8.74 -11.85
CA PRO A 219 -8.66 -7.70 -11.98
C PRO A 219 -8.32 -6.43 -11.17
N ASN A 220 -7.19 -5.79 -11.45
CA ASN A 220 -6.81 -4.51 -10.84
C ASN A 220 -7.71 -3.37 -11.37
N LYS A 221 -8.21 -2.53 -10.46
CA LYS A 221 -9.16 -1.45 -10.84
C LYS A 221 -8.50 -0.30 -11.59
N GLN A 222 -7.26 0.03 -11.24
CA GLN A 222 -6.55 1.21 -11.70
C GLN A 222 -5.08 0.90 -11.89
N THR A 223 -4.45 1.65 -12.80
CA THR A 223 -3.02 1.63 -13.03
C THR A 223 -2.29 2.46 -11.99
N ILE A 224 -1.17 1.95 -11.49
CA ILE A 224 -0.37 2.59 -10.44
C ILE A 224 1.00 2.96 -10.99
N ALA A 225 1.50 4.11 -10.57
CA ALA A 225 2.87 4.54 -10.79
C ALA A 225 3.48 5.11 -9.50
N GLY A 226 4.81 5.07 -9.41
CA GLY A 226 5.59 5.61 -8.29
C GLY A 226 6.63 6.61 -8.75
N VAL A 227 6.81 7.69 -7.98
CA VAL A 227 7.80 8.74 -8.22
C VAL A 227 8.44 9.17 -6.90
N ARG A 228 9.70 9.61 -6.94
CA ARG A 228 10.38 10.28 -5.82
C ARG A 228 10.47 11.77 -6.09
N ILE A 229 10.20 12.59 -5.08
CA ILE A 229 10.27 14.04 -5.16
C ILE A 229 11.39 14.50 -4.23
N GLY A 230 12.35 15.22 -4.80
CA GLY A 230 13.39 15.94 -4.06
C GLY A 230 13.12 17.45 -4.06
N MET A 231 13.73 18.16 -3.12
CA MET A 231 13.71 19.63 -3.06
C MET A 231 15.15 20.14 -3.01
N ILE A 232 15.58 20.78 -4.10
CA ILE A 232 16.96 21.25 -4.28
C ILE A 232 16.89 22.74 -4.59
N ASN A 233 17.56 23.58 -3.81
CA ASN A 233 17.52 25.04 -3.95
C ASN A 233 16.07 25.59 -4.03
N ASP A 234 15.18 25.14 -3.14
CA ASP A 234 13.75 25.47 -3.11
C ASP A 234 12.94 25.05 -4.37
N GLN A 235 13.48 24.18 -5.22
CA GLN A 235 12.79 23.65 -6.40
C GLN A 235 12.51 22.16 -6.28
N PHE A 236 11.28 21.76 -6.63
CA PHE A 236 10.90 20.35 -6.65
C PHE A 236 11.39 19.65 -7.92
N VAL A 237 12.11 18.55 -7.74
CA VAL A 237 12.62 17.71 -8.82
C VAL A 237 11.94 16.35 -8.75
N VAL A 238 11.38 15.90 -9.88
CA VAL A 238 10.78 14.57 -10.01
C VAL A 238 11.86 13.57 -10.41
N ASN A 239 11.94 12.46 -9.68
CA ASN A 239 12.96 11.42 -9.77
C ASN A 239 14.38 12.01 -9.82
N PRO A 240 14.81 12.72 -8.77
CA PRO A 240 16.17 13.22 -8.66
C PRO A 240 17.19 12.07 -8.75
N THR A 241 18.38 12.36 -9.27
CA THR A 241 19.50 11.40 -9.29
C THR A 241 20.06 11.18 -7.89
N THR A 242 20.87 10.13 -7.71
CA THR A 242 21.57 9.87 -6.44
C THR A 242 22.37 11.10 -5.97
N GLU A 243 23.14 11.73 -6.86
CA GLU A 243 23.89 12.95 -6.56
C GLU A 243 22.99 14.13 -6.17
N GLN A 244 21.88 14.31 -6.89
CA GLN A 244 20.91 15.37 -6.59
C GLN A 244 20.22 15.17 -5.23
N MET A 245 20.07 13.93 -4.79
CA MET A 245 19.49 13.60 -3.50
C MET A 245 20.41 13.94 -2.32
N GLU A 246 21.72 14.03 -2.53
CA GLU A 246 22.67 14.43 -1.47
C GLU A 246 22.43 15.90 -1.03
N ASP A 247 22.03 16.76 -1.97
CA ASP A 247 21.71 18.17 -1.73
C ASP A 247 20.22 18.42 -1.44
N SER A 248 19.40 17.36 -1.35
CA SER A 248 17.95 17.48 -1.24
C SER A 248 17.49 17.57 0.23
N GLU A 249 16.70 18.59 0.55
CA GLU A 249 16.08 18.75 1.88
C GLU A 249 14.81 17.88 2.06
N LEU A 250 14.40 17.17 1.00
CA LEU A 250 13.21 16.33 0.94
C LEU A 250 13.54 15.02 0.23
N ASP A 251 13.18 13.88 0.83
CA ASP A 251 13.05 12.60 0.12
C ASP A 251 11.61 12.12 0.29
N LEU A 252 10.81 12.29 -0.75
CA LEU A 252 9.40 11.91 -0.72
C LEU A 252 9.08 10.93 -1.84
N MET A 253 9.03 9.65 -1.50
CA MET A 253 8.51 8.60 -2.38
C MET A 253 6.98 8.58 -2.32
N MET A 254 6.33 8.66 -3.47
CA MET A 254 4.89 8.57 -3.58
C MET A 254 4.45 7.59 -4.64
N ALA A 255 3.33 6.93 -4.40
CA ALA A 255 2.69 6.08 -5.39
C ALA A 255 1.17 6.30 -5.40
N GLY A 256 0.59 6.26 -6.59
CA GLY A 256 -0.81 6.59 -6.79
C GLY A 256 -1.33 6.21 -8.16
N THR A 257 -2.57 6.60 -8.40
CA THR A 257 -3.29 6.45 -9.66
C THR A 257 -3.44 7.82 -10.32
N ASP A 258 -4.09 7.87 -11.48
CA ASP A 258 -4.39 9.10 -12.22
C ASP A 258 -5.18 10.15 -11.40
N SER A 259 -5.96 9.65 -10.44
CA SER A 259 -6.98 10.39 -9.69
C SER A 259 -6.65 10.55 -8.21
N ALA A 260 -5.94 9.60 -7.58
CA ALA A 260 -5.68 9.64 -6.15
C ALA A 260 -4.28 9.12 -5.78
N ILE A 261 -3.73 9.68 -4.70
CA ILE A 261 -2.50 9.19 -4.08
C ILE A 261 -2.86 8.04 -3.13
N LEU A 262 -2.11 6.94 -3.21
CA LEU A 262 -2.37 5.74 -2.41
C LEU A 262 -1.34 5.57 -1.28
N MET A 263 -0.09 5.97 -1.53
CA MET A 263 1.02 5.76 -0.62
C MET A 263 1.99 6.93 -0.69
N ILE A 264 2.45 7.37 0.47
CA ILE A 264 3.54 8.33 0.64
C ILE A 264 4.48 7.74 1.70
N GLU A 265 5.77 7.78 1.43
CA GLU A 265 6.86 7.43 2.33
C GLU A 265 7.98 8.45 2.14
N GLY A 266 8.55 8.97 3.22
CA GLY A 266 9.62 9.94 3.07
C GLY A 266 10.06 10.59 4.37
N PHE A 267 11.10 11.40 4.26
CA PHE A 267 11.61 12.25 5.32
C PHE A 267 11.96 13.63 4.76
N CYS A 268 12.05 14.62 5.63
CA CYS A 268 12.40 15.98 5.25
C CYS A 268 13.05 16.73 6.42
N ASP A 269 13.84 17.74 6.11
CA ASP A 269 14.50 18.58 7.11
C ASP A 269 13.57 19.71 7.56
N PHE A 270 12.64 19.38 8.47
CA PHE A 270 11.73 20.34 9.12
C PHE A 270 11.00 21.30 8.16
N LEU A 271 10.55 20.80 7.01
CA LEU A 271 9.79 21.58 6.03
C LEU A 271 8.40 21.95 6.55
N THR A 272 7.87 23.08 6.06
CA THR A 272 6.50 23.52 6.37
C THR A 272 5.47 22.61 5.70
N GLU A 273 4.27 22.53 6.28
CA GLU A 273 3.16 21.74 5.71
C GLU A 273 2.79 22.21 4.29
N GLU A 274 2.91 23.51 4.02
CA GLU A 274 2.67 24.10 2.70
C GLU A 274 3.64 23.57 1.64
N LYS A 275 4.95 23.52 1.96
CA LYS A 275 5.96 22.98 1.05
C LYS A 275 5.74 21.48 0.81
N LEU A 276 5.38 20.72 1.85
CA LEU A 276 5.06 19.30 1.72
C LEU A 276 3.84 19.08 0.83
N LEU A 277 2.79 19.89 0.95
CA LEU A 277 1.61 19.79 0.09
C LEU A 277 1.95 20.09 -1.37
N GLN A 278 2.78 21.11 -1.63
CA GLN A 278 3.26 21.42 -2.99
C GLN A 278 4.10 20.29 -3.60
N ALA A 279 4.94 19.63 -2.80
CA ALA A 279 5.69 18.46 -3.24
C ALA A 279 4.75 17.31 -3.64
N VAL A 280 3.71 17.07 -2.83
CA VAL A 280 2.69 16.06 -3.09
C VAL A 280 1.90 16.38 -4.37
N GLU A 281 1.51 17.63 -4.58
CA GLU A 281 0.84 18.05 -5.82
C GLU A 281 1.72 17.83 -7.06
N THR A 282 3.01 18.21 -6.96
CA THR A 282 3.99 18.02 -8.04
C THR A 282 4.15 16.55 -8.39
N GLY A 283 4.24 15.67 -7.38
CA GLY A 283 4.31 14.23 -7.59
C GLY A 283 3.03 13.65 -8.19
N GLN A 284 1.85 14.10 -7.79
CA GLN A 284 0.57 13.63 -8.36
C GLN A 284 0.43 14.00 -9.83
N VAL A 285 0.93 15.17 -10.25
CA VAL A 285 0.95 15.55 -11.67
C VAL A 285 1.81 14.58 -12.48
N ALA A 286 3.01 14.24 -12.00
CA ALA A 286 3.89 13.29 -12.67
C ALA A 286 3.28 11.87 -12.73
N ILE A 287 2.74 11.37 -11.61
CA ILE A 287 2.06 10.06 -11.54
C ILE A 287 0.93 9.99 -12.59
N ARG A 288 0.11 11.04 -12.70
CA ARG A 288 -1.00 11.09 -13.67
C ARG A 288 -0.51 10.99 -15.11
N GLU A 289 0.60 11.63 -15.46
CA GLU A 289 1.16 11.53 -16.82
C GLU A 289 1.68 10.12 -17.12
N ILE A 290 2.32 9.48 -16.14
CA ILE A 290 2.79 8.10 -16.24
C ILE A 290 1.61 7.14 -16.41
N CYS A 291 0.61 7.20 -15.53
CA CYS A 291 -0.59 6.34 -15.58
C CYS A 291 -1.29 6.44 -16.95
N LYS A 292 -1.48 7.65 -17.49
CA LYS A 292 -2.09 7.83 -18.81
C LYS A 292 -1.30 7.16 -19.93
N ALA A 293 0.03 7.21 -19.89
CA ALA A 293 0.87 6.54 -20.89
C ALA A 293 0.80 5.01 -20.76
N ILE A 294 0.72 4.50 -19.53
CA ILE A 294 0.55 3.06 -19.26
C ILE A 294 -0.83 2.59 -19.74
N ASP A 295 -1.89 3.35 -19.50
CA ASP A 295 -3.25 2.97 -19.94
C ASP A 295 -3.33 2.81 -21.47
N VAL A 296 -2.60 3.64 -22.23
CA VAL A 296 -2.46 3.50 -23.69
C VAL A 296 -1.73 2.20 -24.06
N LEU A 297 -0.69 1.82 -23.30
CA LEU A 297 0.00 0.55 -23.48
C LEU A 297 -0.93 -0.64 -23.18
N VAL A 298 -1.66 -0.59 -22.06
CA VAL A 298 -2.60 -1.64 -21.63
C VAL A 298 -3.72 -1.84 -22.65
N GLN A 299 -4.24 -0.76 -23.24
CA GLN A 299 -5.23 -0.85 -24.32
C GLN A 299 -4.67 -1.55 -25.58
N THR A 300 -3.36 -1.51 -25.79
CA THR A 300 -2.71 -2.08 -26.98
C THR A 300 -2.33 -3.55 -26.79
N CYS A 301 -1.80 -3.92 -25.62
CA CYS A 301 -1.23 -5.26 -25.38
C CYS A 301 -1.63 -5.91 -24.04
N GLY A 302 -2.56 -5.34 -23.29
CA GLY A 302 -3.04 -5.91 -22.02
C GLY A 302 -3.94 -7.13 -22.22
N LYS A 303 -3.88 -8.08 -21.27
CA LYS A 303 -4.75 -9.26 -21.24
C LYS A 303 -6.17 -8.91 -20.73
N LYS A 304 -7.17 -9.73 -21.08
CA LYS A 304 -8.54 -9.60 -20.54
C LYS A 304 -8.52 -9.83 -19.03
N LYS A 305 -9.15 -8.93 -18.27
CA LYS A 305 -9.24 -9.02 -16.81
C LYS A 305 -10.24 -10.09 -16.37
N MET A 306 -9.87 -10.90 -15.37
CA MET A 306 -10.70 -11.95 -14.78
C MET A 306 -11.68 -11.39 -13.73
N VAL A 307 -12.59 -10.51 -14.18
CA VAL A 307 -13.62 -9.93 -13.31
C VAL A 307 -14.64 -10.99 -12.88
N GLU A 308 -14.86 -12.02 -13.70
CA GLU A 308 -15.79 -13.13 -13.46
C GLU A 308 -15.35 -14.03 -12.29
N ALA A 309 -14.06 -14.03 -11.95
CA ALA A 309 -13.47 -14.82 -10.86
C ALA A 309 -13.64 -14.16 -9.47
N ILE A 310 -14.27 -12.99 -9.40
CA ILE A 310 -14.51 -12.28 -8.15
C ILE A 310 -15.74 -12.90 -7.47
N ASN A 311 -15.53 -13.55 -6.33
CA ASN A 311 -16.60 -14.10 -5.50
C ASN A 311 -16.94 -13.15 -4.35
N LEU A 312 -18.07 -12.46 -4.44
CA LEU A 312 -18.55 -11.57 -3.37
C LEU A 312 -19.76 -12.18 -2.66
N PRO A 313 -19.89 -11.98 -1.34
CA PRO A 313 -21.08 -12.43 -0.62
C PRO A 313 -22.36 -11.77 -1.16
N PRO A 314 -23.48 -12.50 -1.25
CA PRO A 314 -24.73 -11.96 -1.74
C PRO A 314 -25.35 -10.95 -0.78
N ALA A 315 -26.13 -10.01 -1.32
CA ALA A 315 -26.74 -8.91 -0.55
C ALA A 315 -27.70 -9.39 0.55
N GLU A 316 -28.27 -10.59 0.43
CA GLU A 316 -29.15 -11.19 1.44
C GLU A 316 -28.39 -11.47 2.75
N LEU A 317 -27.15 -11.96 2.66
CA LEU A 317 -26.32 -12.24 3.84
C LEU A 317 -26.04 -10.96 4.63
N TYR A 318 -25.84 -9.83 3.96
CA TYR A 318 -25.67 -8.53 4.63
C TYR A 318 -26.89 -8.15 5.45
N ARG A 319 -28.11 -8.40 4.95
CA ARG A 319 -29.35 -8.09 5.67
C ARG A 319 -29.49 -9.00 6.89
N HIS A 320 -29.29 -10.31 6.73
CA HIS A 320 -29.37 -11.25 7.83
C HIS A 320 -28.36 -10.94 8.94
N VAL A 321 -27.12 -10.59 8.59
CA VAL A 321 -26.11 -10.19 9.58
C VAL A 321 -26.47 -8.86 10.24
N GLU A 322 -26.98 -7.86 9.49
CA GLU A 322 -27.45 -6.59 10.07
C GLU A 322 -28.63 -6.82 11.06
N ASP A 323 -29.59 -7.68 10.72
CA ASP A 323 -30.76 -7.99 11.55
C ASP A 323 -30.38 -8.73 12.85
N ILE A 324 -29.45 -9.68 12.78
CA ILE A 324 -29.02 -10.47 13.95
C ILE A 324 -28.10 -9.64 14.86
N SER A 325 -27.18 -8.88 14.28
CA SER A 325 -26.14 -8.19 15.05
C SER A 325 -26.56 -6.81 15.57
N GLY A 326 -27.51 -6.13 14.93
CA GLY A 326 -27.82 -4.71 15.07
C GLY A 326 -27.59 -4.09 16.45
N ASP A 327 -28.49 -4.33 17.41
CA ASP A 327 -28.45 -3.68 18.74
C ASP A 327 -27.27 -4.12 19.60
N GLU A 328 -26.84 -5.38 19.48
CA GLU A 328 -25.73 -5.93 20.26
C GLU A 328 -24.39 -5.39 19.76
N LEU A 329 -24.25 -5.24 18.44
CA LEU A 329 -23.10 -4.64 17.77
C LEU A 329 -22.91 -3.19 18.22
N VAL A 330 -24.01 -2.43 18.33
CA VAL A 330 -23.98 -1.04 18.84
C VAL A 330 -23.39 -1.01 20.24
N LYS A 331 -23.86 -1.88 21.14
CA LYS A 331 -23.38 -1.95 22.52
C LYS A 331 -21.92 -2.37 22.58
N ALA A 332 -21.52 -3.38 21.81
CA ALA A 332 -20.14 -3.87 21.75
C ALA A 332 -19.17 -2.77 21.28
N LEU A 333 -19.54 -2.00 20.25
CA LEU A 333 -18.71 -0.91 19.71
C LEU A 333 -18.65 0.33 20.61
N GLN A 334 -19.51 0.45 21.62
CA GLN A 334 -19.49 1.52 22.63
C GLN A 334 -18.55 1.22 23.81
N ILE A 335 -18.03 -0.01 23.91
CA ILE A 335 -17.03 -0.36 24.93
C ILE A 335 -15.74 0.42 24.66
N LYS A 336 -15.30 1.21 25.64
CA LYS A 336 -14.13 2.10 25.52
C LYS A 336 -12.83 1.32 25.41
N GLU A 337 -12.64 0.35 26.31
CA GLU A 337 -11.41 -0.46 26.40
C GLU A 337 -11.29 -1.43 25.24
N LYS A 338 -10.09 -1.56 24.65
CA LYS A 338 -9.87 -2.40 23.46
C LYS A 338 -10.03 -3.89 23.72
N ILE A 339 -9.51 -4.42 24.83
CA ILE A 339 -9.53 -5.87 25.10
C ILE A 339 -10.96 -6.36 25.31
N PRO A 340 -11.78 -5.75 26.20
CA PRO A 340 -13.18 -6.14 26.36
C PRO A 340 -13.98 -5.92 25.08
N ARG A 341 -13.76 -4.82 24.34
CA ARG A 341 -14.42 -4.58 23.05
C ARG A 341 -14.11 -5.69 22.05
N ARG A 342 -12.85 -6.09 21.91
CA ARG A 342 -12.45 -7.17 20.99
C ARG A 342 -13.12 -8.49 21.37
N LYS A 343 -13.13 -8.83 22.67
CA LYS A 343 -13.81 -10.04 23.16
C LYS A 343 -15.31 -10.03 22.87
N ALA A 344 -15.98 -8.91 23.11
CA ALA A 344 -17.41 -8.75 22.82
C ALA A 344 -17.72 -8.88 21.33
N LEU A 345 -16.88 -8.30 20.46
CA LEU A 345 -17.05 -8.42 19.00
C LEU A 345 -16.83 -9.87 18.53
N SER A 346 -15.81 -10.56 19.03
CA SER A 346 -15.57 -11.97 18.70
C SER A 346 -16.70 -12.88 19.19
N ALA A 347 -17.23 -12.66 20.40
CA ALA A 347 -18.37 -13.41 20.91
C ALA A 347 -19.65 -13.16 20.08
N LEU A 348 -19.85 -11.92 19.62
CA LEU A 348 -20.97 -11.58 18.74
C LEU A 348 -20.82 -12.22 17.36
N GLU A 349 -19.62 -12.22 16.80
CA GLU A 349 -19.29 -12.89 15.53
C GLU A 349 -19.61 -14.40 15.60
N GLU A 350 -19.13 -15.09 16.65
CA GLU A 350 -19.43 -16.50 16.90
C GLU A 350 -20.94 -16.76 17.04
N LYS A 351 -21.66 -15.89 17.76
CA LYS A 351 -23.11 -15.98 17.92
C LYS A 351 -23.86 -15.81 16.59
N VAL A 352 -23.42 -14.87 15.74
CA VAL A 352 -23.99 -14.68 14.39
C VAL A 352 -23.79 -15.93 13.54
N ILE A 353 -22.59 -16.52 13.57
CA ILE A 353 -22.29 -17.77 12.85
C ILE A 353 -23.18 -18.91 13.36
N MET A 354 -23.38 -19.05 14.67
CA MET A 354 -24.25 -20.08 15.26
C MET A 354 -25.70 -19.93 14.81
N ILE A 355 -26.27 -18.72 14.89
CA ILE A 355 -27.67 -18.46 14.50
C ILE A 355 -27.88 -18.73 13.01
N LEU A 356 -26.96 -18.32 12.15
CA LEU A 356 -27.04 -18.57 10.71
C LEU A 356 -26.88 -20.05 10.36
N SER A 357 -26.07 -20.79 11.13
CA SER A 357 -25.94 -22.24 11.02
C SER A 357 -27.24 -22.96 11.42
N GLU A 358 -27.87 -22.56 12.53
CA GLU A 358 -29.16 -23.13 12.99
C GLU A 358 -30.31 -22.87 12.00
N GLN A 359 -30.29 -21.72 11.34
CA GLN A 359 -31.27 -21.38 10.29
C GLN A 359 -31.03 -22.14 8.97
N GLY A 360 -29.92 -22.90 8.87
CA GLY A 360 -29.55 -23.67 7.69
C GLY A 360 -29.04 -22.82 6.53
N TYR A 361 -28.50 -21.63 6.81
CA TYR A 361 -27.88 -20.76 5.80
C TYR A 361 -26.38 -21.01 5.67
N VAL A 362 -25.72 -21.62 6.65
CA VAL A 362 -24.29 -21.93 6.63
C VAL A 362 -24.11 -23.44 6.60
N SER A 363 -23.33 -23.94 5.64
CA SER A 363 -22.92 -25.35 5.64
C SER A 363 -21.71 -25.53 6.54
N LYS A 364 -21.73 -26.57 7.39
CA LYS A 364 -20.58 -26.97 8.22
C LYS A 364 -19.58 -27.86 7.47
N ASP A 365 -19.78 -28.13 6.19
CA ASP A 365 -18.88 -29.02 5.44
C ASP A 365 -17.57 -28.32 5.08
N GLU A 366 -16.53 -28.65 5.85
CA GLU A 366 -15.15 -28.66 5.39
C GLU A 366 -15.01 -29.69 4.24
N LEU A 367 -15.22 -29.27 3.00
CA LEU A 367 -14.71 -30.00 1.84
C LEU A 367 -13.29 -29.51 1.51
N SER A 368 -12.34 -29.84 2.40
CA SER A 368 -10.93 -29.89 2.04
C SER A 368 -10.66 -31.22 1.32
N GLY A 369 -10.96 -31.26 0.03
CA GLY A 369 -10.63 -32.37 -0.86
C GLY A 369 -10.56 -31.85 -2.31
N PRO A 370 -9.59 -32.29 -3.12
CA PRO A 370 -9.51 -31.85 -4.50
C PRO A 370 -10.79 -32.25 -5.22
N ILE A 371 -11.31 -31.36 -6.08
CA ILE A 371 -12.48 -31.59 -6.92
C ILE A 371 -12.21 -32.82 -7.80
N GLY A 372 -12.64 -33.98 -7.32
CA GLY A 372 -12.71 -35.24 -8.03
C GLY A 372 -14.19 -35.59 -8.21
N ASN A 373 -14.63 -35.54 -9.47
CA ASN A 373 -15.86 -36.12 -10.00
C ASN A 373 -17.17 -35.83 -9.25
N LEU A 374 -17.84 -34.78 -9.72
CA LEU A 374 -19.28 -34.54 -9.53
C LEU A 374 -20.12 -35.49 -10.43
N ALA A 375 -19.79 -36.78 -10.44
CA ALA A 375 -20.48 -37.81 -11.22
C ALA A 375 -20.95 -39.00 -10.36
N ASP A 376 -20.44 -39.17 -9.13
CA ASP A 376 -20.65 -40.40 -8.35
C ASP A 376 -21.54 -40.21 -7.09
N ILE A 377 -22.42 -39.19 -7.05
CA ILE A 377 -23.41 -38.99 -5.96
C ILE A 377 -24.85 -39.07 -6.51
N VAL A 378 -25.07 -39.81 -7.59
CA VAL A 378 -26.42 -40.09 -8.11
C VAL A 378 -26.51 -41.59 -8.39
N GLU A 379 -26.48 -42.37 -7.32
CA GLU A 379 -26.72 -43.82 -7.22
C GLU A 379 -26.31 -44.11 -5.77
N GLU A 380 -27.12 -44.53 -4.80
CA GLU A 380 -28.34 -45.31 -4.75
C GLU A 380 -29.01 -44.97 -3.40
N GLU A 381 -30.34 -44.90 -3.36
CA GLU A 381 -31.21 -45.32 -2.22
C GLU A 381 -32.63 -44.85 -2.54
N ASP A 382 -33.38 -45.68 -3.26
CA ASP A 382 -34.84 -45.72 -3.22
C ASP A 382 -35.24 -47.18 -3.55
N GLU A 383 -35.12 -48.06 -2.55
CA GLU A 383 -35.79 -49.37 -2.57
C GLU A 383 -37.27 -49.19 -2.20
N ASP A 384 -38.10 -49.91 -2.96
CA ASP A 384 -39.46 -50.38 -2.68
C ASP A 384 -40.66 -49.46 -2.94
N GLU A 385 -41.24 -49.57 -4.14
CA GLU A 385 -42.69 -49.78 -4.28
C GLU A 385 -42.98 -50.75 -5.46
N VAL A 386 -43.53 -51.92 -5.13
CA VAL A 386 -43.97 -52.96 -6.06
C VAL A 386 -45.26 -52.50 -6.75
N ILE A 387 -45.27 -52.46 -8.09
CA ILE A 387 -46.49 -52.32 -8.89
C ILE A 387 -46.61 -53.56 -9.79
N GLU A 388 -47.70 -54.32 -9.61
CA GLU A 388 -48.10 -55.44 -10.47
C GLU A 388 -48.45 -54.97 -11.90
N ASP A 389 -48.08 -55.76 -12.90
CA ASP A 389 -48.40 -55.56 -14.32
C ASP A 389 -49.92 -55.42 -14.57
N GLY A 390 -50.33 -54.38 -15.30
CA GLY A 390 -51.71 -54.24 -15.76
C GLY A 390 -52.00 -53.01 -16.62
N GLU A 391 -52.14 -53.27 -17.93
CA GLU A 391 -52.82 -52.50 -18.99
C GLU A 391 -52.29 -51.13 -19.45
N VAL A 392 -52.16 -51.06 -20.78
CA VAL A 392 -51.74 -49.92 -21.61
C VAL A 392 -52.98 -49.04 -21.84
N ASP A 393 -52.92 -47.76 -21.48
CA ASP A 393 -53.89 -46.77 -21.93
C ASP A 393 -53.16 -45.48 -22.37
N GLU A 394 -53.37 -45.08 -23.63
CA GLU A 394 -52.80 -43.88 -24.24
C GLU A 394 -53.59 -42.65 -23.77
N GLY A 395 -53.08 -41.94 -22.77
CA GLY A 395 -53.68 -40.70 -22.28
C GLY A 395 -52.65 -39.69 -21.78
N ASP A 396 -52.71 -38.46 -22.31
CA ASP A 396 -51.82 -37.33 -22.01
C ASP A 396 -51.56 -37.13 -20.51
N VAL A 397 -50.35 -37.47 -20.05
CA VAL A 397 -49.88 -37.17 -18.69
C VAL A 397 -49.50 -35.70 -18.61
N HIS A 398 -50.40 -34.89 -18.05
CA HIS A 398 -50.08 -33.53 -17.61
C HIS A 398 -49.02 -33.57 -16.50
N ILE A 399 -47.75 -33.40 -16.86
CA ILE A 399 -46.67 -33.15 -15.91
C ILE A 399 -46.95 -31.80 -15.24
N LYS A 400 -47.48 -31.82 -14.02
CA LYS A 400 -47.54 -30.61 -13.19
C LYS A 400 -46.10 -30.20 -12.88
N PRO A 401 -45.69 -28.94 -13.11
CA PRO A 401 -44.33 -28.52 -12.78
C PRO A 401 -44.15 -28.67 -11.28
N VAL A 402 -43.27 -29.60 -10.88
CA VAL A 402 -42.80 -29.69 -9.51
C VAL A 402 -42.15 -28.36 -9.21
N SER A 403 -42.69 -27.60 -8.25
CA SER A 403 -42.05 -26.37 -7.81
C SER A 403 -40.68 -26.75 -7.25
N ARG A 404 -39.60 -26.47 -7.99
CA ARG A 404 -38.25 -26.52 -7.41
C ARG A 404 -38.28 -25.59 -6.21
N LYS A 405 -38.23 -26.14 -4.99
CA LYS A 405 -37.95 -25.35 -3.80
C LYS A 405 -36.68 -24.56 -4.12
N PRO A 406 -36.64 -23.24 -3.90
CA PRO A 406 -35.43 -22.48 -4.17
C PRO A 406 -34.30 -23.14 -3.39
N HIS A 407 -33.27 -23.61 -4.08
CA HIS A 407 -32.07 -24.12 -3.43
C HIS A 407 -31.57 -22.98 -2.53
N ARG A 408 -31.66 -23.16 -1.20
CA ARG A 408 -31.15 -22.18 -0.25
C ARG A 408 -29.66 -22.06 -0.52
N GLN A 409 -29.20 -20.87 -0.89
CA GLN A 409 -27.78 -20.62 -1.07
C GLN A 409 -27.10 -20.81 0.28
N LEU A 410 -26.24 -21.81 0.37
CA LEU A 410 -25.39 -22.05 1.54
C LEU A 410 -24.22 -21.08 1.47
N PHE A 411 -24.00 -20.32 2.55
CA PHE A 411 -22.88 -19.40 2.69
C PHE A 411 -21.73 -20.08 3.41
N SER A 412 -20.49 -19.73 3.06
CA SER A 412 -19.32 -20.19 3.81
C SER A 412 -19.17 -19.39 5.11
N GLU A 413 -18.51 -19.97 6.11
CA GLU A 413 -18.18 -19.22 7.33
C GLU A 413 -17.31 -18.00 7.06
N VAL A 414 -16.43 -18.08 6.05
CA VAL A 414 -15.55 -16.98 5.64
C VAL A 414 -16.36 -15.80 5.11
N ASP A 415 -17.41 -16.07 4.33
CA ASP A 415 -18.31 -15.03 3.83
C ASP A 415 -19.03 -14.31 4.99
N VAL A 416 -19.47 -15.07 6.01
CA VAL A 416 -20.11 -14.49 7.20
C VAL A 416 -19.12 -13.58 7.95
N LYS A 417 -17.88 -14.02 8.16
CA LYS A 417 -16.83 -13.20 8.81
C LYS A 417 -16.53 -11.93 8.04
N LEU A 418 -16.40 -12.04 6.71
CA LEU A 418 -16.16 -10.91 5.83
C LEU A 418 -17.31 -9.90 5.89
N VAL A 419 -18.56 -10.35 5.79
CA VAL A 419 -19.76 -9.51 5.90
C VAL A 419 -19.86 -8.86 7.28
N PHE A 420 -19.66 -9.62 8.36
CA PHE A 420 -19.71 -9.10 9.73
C PHE A 420 -18.69 -7.97 9.95
N LYS A 421 -17.47 -8.14 9.44
CA LYS A 421 -16.42 -7.12 9.48
C LYS A 421 -16.80 -5.87 8.68
N GLU A 422 -17.43 -6.02 7.52
CA GLU A 422 -17.90 -4.91 6.70
C GLU A 422 -19.04 -4.13 7.35
N VAL A 423 -20.04 -4.82 7.87
CA VAL A 423 -21.17 -4.24 8.62
C VAL A 423 -20.66 -3.49 9.85
N SER A 424 -19.75 -4.10 10.61
CA SER A 424 -19.08 -3.47 11.76
C SER A 424 -18.34 -2.19 11.37
N SER A 425 -17.60 -2.23 10.25
CA SER A 425 -16.89 -1.05 9.74
C SER A 425 -17.83 0.06 9.29
N LYS A 426 -18.91 -0.29 8.58
CA LYS A 426 -19.95 0.62 8.11
C LYS A 426 -20.64 1.33 9.28
N TYR A 427 -21.01 0.56 10.32
CA TYR A 427 -21.62 1.12 11.52
C TYR A 427 -20.65 2.08 12.25
N LEU A 428 -19.39 1.68 12.43
CA LEU A 428 -18.39 2.53 13.08
C LEU A 428 -18.16 3.84 12.32
N ARG A 429 -18.07 3.78 10.99
CA ARG A 429 -17.94 4.97 10.13
C ARG A 429 -19.15 5.88 10.26
N ARG A 430 -20.37 5.34 10.15
CA ARG A 430 -21.62 6.10 10.29
C ARG A 430 -21.64 6.85 11.63
N ARG A 431 -21.33 6.15 12.73
CA ARG A 431 -21.29 6.74 14.07
C ARG A 431 -20.29 7.90 14.19
N ILE A 432 -19.10 7.77 13.60
CA ILE A 432 -18.08 8.84 13.66
C ILE A 432 -18.53 10.06 12.86
N VAL A 433 -19.16 9.85 11.70
CA VAL A 433 -19.63 10.93 10.82
C VAL A 433 -20.87 11.64 11.39
N GLU A 434 -21.83 10.90 11.96
CA GLU A 434 -23.09 11.46 12.47
C GLU A 434 -23.01 11.90 13.94
N GLY A 435 -22.33 11.13 14.78
CA GLY A 435 -22.31 11.33 16.23
C GLY A 435 -21.05 12.03 16.76
N GLU A 436 -20.11 12.38 15.88
CA GLU A 436 -18.84 13.08 16.15
C GLU A 436 -17.93 12.47 17.25
N LYS A 437 -18.29 11.29 17.77
CA LYS A 437 -17.59 10.60 18.85
C LYS A 437 -17.06 9.25 18.41
N ARG A 438 -15.78 9.04 18.70
CA ARG A 438 -15.06 7.78 18.45
C ARG A 438 -15.49 6.69 19.43
N SER A 439 -15.04 5.46 19.19
CA SER A 439 -15.35 4.29 20.05
C SER A 439 -14.94 4.48 21.51
N ASP A 440 -13.87 5.23 21.77
CA ASP A 440 -13.37 5.54 23.11
C ASP A 440 -13.99 6.81 23.73
N GLY A 441 -14.93 7.45 23.02
CA GLY A 441 -15.65 8.64 23.46
C GLY A 441 -14.97 9.97 23.13
N ARG A 442 -13.79 9.95 22.50
CA ARG A 442 -13.05 11.15 22.09
C ARG A 442 -13.66 11.82 20.86
N SER A 443 -13.43 13.12 20.72
CA SER A 443 -13.70 13.86 19.48
C SER A 443 -12.68 13.53 18.38
N ALA A 444 -12.88 14.06 17.18
CA ALA A 444 -11.93 13.90 16.07
C ALA A 444 -10.55 14.52 16.36
N CYS A 445 -10.49 15.61 17.15
CA CYS A 445 -9.29 16.38 17.43
C CYS A 445 -8.60 16.02 18.76
N GLU A 446 -9.26 15.24 19.62
CA GLU A 446 -8.75 14.95 20.96
C GLU A 446 -7.71 13.81 20.97
N LEU A 447 -6.58 14.05 21.62
CA LEU A 447 -5.51 13.07 21.82
C LEU A 447 -5.80 12.15 23.01
N ARG A 448 -5.26 10.93 22.98
CA ARG A 448 -5.30 10.04 24.17
C ARG A 448 -4.37 10.58 25.26
N PRO A 449 -4.62 10.26 26.55
CA PRO A 449 -3.69 10.61 27.63
C PRO A 449 -2.27 10.13 27.32
N ILE A 450 -1.30 11.00 27.56
CA ILE A 450 0.12 10.74 27.34
C ILE A 450 0.81 10.66 28.69
N ASN A 451 1.60 9.61 28.91
CA ASN A 451 2.49 9.46 30.04
C ASN A 451 3.87 9.08 29.49
N SER A 452 4.92 9.78 29.95
CA SER A 452 6.29 9.53 29.54
C SER A 452 7.18 9.45 30.77
N GLN A 453 8.06 8.46 30.80
CA GLN A 453 9.03 8.25 31.87
C GLN A 453 10.39 7.95 31.25
N CYS A 454 11.46 8.46 31.84
CA CYS A 454 12.84 8.24 31.40
C CYS A 454 13.64 7.51 32.50
N GLY A 455 14.70 6.81 32.11
CA GLY A 455 15.63 6.18 33.06
C GLY A 455 15.09 4.92 33.75
N ILE A 456 14.23 4.17 33.08
CA ILE A 456 13.55 2.98 33.63
C ILE A 456 14.48 1.78 33.71
N LEU A 457 15.38 1.66 32.73
CA LEU A 457 16.37 0.58 32.69
C LEU A 457 17.69 1.07 33.28
N PRO A 458 18.15 0.52 34.42
CA PRO A 458 19.31 1.03 35.15
C PRO A 458 20.66 0.79 34.46
N ARG A 459 20.72 -0.10 33.46
CA ARG A 459 21.95 -0.47 32.74
C ARG A 459 22.04 0.10 31.32
N ALA A 460 20.94 0.58 30.76
CA ALA A 460 20.95 1.18 29.43
C ALA A 460 21.58 2.58 29.48
N HIS A 461 22.23 3.01 28.40
CA HIS A 461 22.74 4.38 28.30
C HIS A 461 21.60 5.40 28.34
N GLY A 462 20.49 5.09 27.66
CA GLY A 462 19.23 5.83 27.77
C GLY A 462 18.05 4.87 27.68
N SER A 463 16.97 5.17 28.40
CA SER A 463 15.71 4.44 28.27
C SER A 463 14.52 5.37 28.49
N ALA A 464 13.43 5.13 27.76
CA ALA A 464 12.19 5.86 27.90
C ALA A 464 10.98 4.94 27.67
N LEU A 465 9.96 5.06 28.50
CA LEU A 465 8.66 4.44 28.29
C LEU A 465 7.67 5.52 27.91
N PHE A 466 7.23 5.47 26.67
CA PHE A 466 6.22 6.37 26.14
C PHE A 466 4.89 5.62 26.05
N THR A 467 3.87 6.14 26.73
CA THR A 467 2.52 5.57 26.72
C THR A 467 1.52 6.61 26.21
N ARG A 468 0.79 6.28 25.16
CA ARG A 468 -0.30 7.09 24.60
C ARG A 468 -1.60 6.27 24.58
N GLY A 469 -2.43 6.45 25.62
CA GLY A 469 -3.57 5.60 25.93
C GLY A 469 -3.14 4.14 26.13
N GLU A 470 -3.72 3.22 25.37
CA GLU A 470 -3.37 1.78 25.41
C GLU A 470 -2.17 1.39 24.51
N THR A 471 -1.49 2.36 23.90
CA THR A 471 -0.30 2.10 23.07
C THR A 471 0.94 2.48 23.87
N GLN A 472 1.87 1.55 24.05
CA GLN A 472 3.09 1.75 24.81
C GLN A 472 4.31 1.36 23.98
N ALA A 473 5.38 2.14 24.09
CA ALA A 473 6.68 1.87 23.47
C ALA A 473 7.78 2.06 24.51
N LEU A 474 8.61 1.04 24.70
CA LEU A 474 9.85 1.12 25.48
C LEU A 474 11.00 1.34 24.50
N ALA A 475 11.56 2.55 24.51
CA ALA A 475 12.74 2.89 23.72
C ALA A 475 13.99 2.75 24.57
N VAL A 476 15.05 2.19 23.98
CA VAL A 476 16.37 2.01 24.60
C VAL A 476 17.42 2.56 23.65
N VAL A 477 18.33 3.37 24.20
CA VAL A 477 19.44 3.96 23.46
C VAL A 477 20.74 3.34 23.95
N THR A 478 21.58 2.95 22.99
CA THR A 478 22.91 2.43 23.23
C THR A 478 23.91 3.23 22.40
N LEU A 479 24.97 3.71 23.04
CA LEU A 479 26.08 4.40 22.38
C LEU A 479 27.20 3.39 22.11
N GLY A 480 27.88 3.56 20.98
CA GLY A 480 28.98 2.71 20.55
C GLY A 480 30.05 3.53 19.83
N ASP A 481 31.23 2.93 19.68
CA ASP A 481 32.33 3.51 18.90
C ASP A 481 32.16 3.20 17.39
N TYR A 482 32.98 3.81 16.54
CA TYR A 482 32.99 3.63 15.09
C TYR A 482 33.13 2.16 14.65
N GLN A 483 33.77 1.31 15.46
CA GLN A 483 33.86 -0.13 15.18
C GLN A 483 32.51 -0.85 15.23
N MET A 484 31.49 -0.25 15.87
CA MET A 484 30.12 -0.73 15.92
C MET A 484 29.26 -0.17 14.78
N ALA A 485 29.87 0.54 13.81
CA ALA A 485 29.23 0.99 12.57
C ALA A 485 28.68 -0.21 11.77
N GLN A 486 27.41 -0.17 11.33
CA GLN A 486 26.79 -1.23 10.53
C GLN A 486 27.23 -1.00 9.11
N ARG A 487 28.01 -1.95 8.61
CA ARG A 487 28.41 -1.98 7.21
C ARG A 487 27.26 -2.57 6.40
N ILE A 488 26.81 -1.81 5.41
CA ILE A 488 25.75 -2.25 4.51
C ILE A 488 26.37 -2.49 3.15
N ASP A 489 26.17 -3.69 2.64
CA ASP A 489 26.55 -4.06 1.29
C ASP A 489 25.38 -3.70 0.36
N THR A 490 25.52 -2.63 -0.42
CA THR A 490 24.52 -2.17 -1.40
C THR A 490 24.98 -2.45 -2.83
N LEU A 491 24.15 -2.11 -3.82
CA LEU A 491 24.53 -2.18 -5.24
C LEU A 491 25.70 -1.24 -5.59
N VAL A 492 25.84 -0.12 -4.87
CA VAL A 492 26.91 0.86 -5.09
C VAL A 492 28.20 0.34 -4.45
N ASP A 493 29.35 0.55 -5.11
CA ASP A 493 30.68 0.16 -4.61
C ASP A 493 31.24 1.17 -3.59
N THR A 494 30.38 1.63 -2.69
CA THR A 494 30.75 2.45 -1.54
C THR A 494 30.52 1.62 -0.28
N GLU A 495 31.55 1.50 0.57
CA GLU A 495 31.35 0.96 1.92
C GLU A 495 30.50 1.97 2.72
N GLU A 496 29.18 1.91 2.54
CA GLU A 496 28.27 2.68 3.35
C GLU A 496 28.24 2.11 4.76
N SER A 497 28.71 2.92 5.69
CA SER A 497 28.57 2.66 7.12
C SER A 497 27.46 3.55 7.66
N LYS A 498 26.44 2.94 8.27
CA LYS A 498 25.46 3.70 9.04
C LYS A 498 25.99 3.87 10.46
N SER A 499 25.93 5.07 10.99
CA SER A 499 26.27 5.37 12.39
C SER A 499 25.05 5.30 13.32
N PHE A 500 23.86 5.41 12.74
CA PHE A 500 22.58 5.34 13.43
C PHE A 500 21.78 4.11 12.98
N TYR A 501 21.30 3.33 13.94
CA TYR A 501 20.36 2.24 13.70
C TYR A 501 19.11 2.44 14.54
N LEU A 502 17.99 2.13 13.92
CA LEU A 502 16.71 2.04 14.59
C LEU A 502 16.19 0.62 14.42
N GLN A 503 16.01 -0.08 15.53
CA GLN A 503 15.41 -1.42 15.56
C GLN A 503 14.06 -1.33 16.26
N ILE A 504 13.05 -1.89 15.60
CA ILE A 504 11.70 -2.01 16.15
C ILE A 504 11.45 -3.50 16.34
N TYR A 505 11.27 -3.90 17.60
CA TYR A 505 11.04 -5.27 18.03
C TYR A 505 9.56 -5.60 18.18
#